data_AF-A0AA38TXS3-F1
#
_entry.id   AF-A0AA38TXS3-F1
#
_cell.length_a   1.000
_cell.length_b   1.000
_cell.length_c   1.000
_cell.angle_alpha   90.00
_cell.angle_beta   90.00
_cell.angle_gamma   90.00
#
_symmetry.space_group_name_H-M   'P 1'
#
loop_
_entity.id
_entity.type
_entity.pdbx_description
1 polymer ?
#
loop_
_entity_poly.entity_id
_entity_poly.type
_entity_poly.pdbx_seq_one_letter_code
_entity_poly.pdbx_strand_id
1 'polypeptide(L)'
;MTKLINPTFHDPLITLIEPTWFHHLWVATGTTTVLFSLTNAVFYGATDSYTCLKTIFAGFIGYLFVDLGSGVYHWVFDNYGDSSTPILGSLIEAFRVHHDQPWAITKPPFASNLYLAARAITHVVPPVNLMWHDRPVVMGFVGVFSGFLLFALQIHAWAHESKGKLPAMVVALQDAGVVLAQSRHAAHHRSFDRSYCIVSGVWNRVLDESKVFEGLEKVVFFVFGVRPRSWSEANSGGTVADA
;
A
#
# COMPACT_ATOMS: atom_id res chain seq x y z
N MET A 1 -36.49 2.82 -36.54
CA MET A 1 -35.02 2.70 -36.73
C MET A 1 -34.35 3.47 -35.60
N THR A 2 -34.16 2.80 -34.46
CA THR A 2 -33.59 3.41 -33.26
C THR A 2 -32.09 3.14 -33.27
N LYS A 3 -31.28 4.20 -33.42
CA LYS A 3 -29.82 4.10 -33.25
C LYS A 3 -29.55 3.71 -31.79
N LEU A 4 -29.18 2.46 -31.56
CA LEU A 4 -28.47 2.04 -30.37
C LEU A 4 -27.12 2.76 -30.37
N ILE A 5 -27.03 3.80 -29.55
CA ILE A 5 -25.74 4.37 -29.16
C ILE A 5 -25.13 3.30 -28.26
N ASN A 6 -24.19 2.51 -28.79
CA ASN A 6 -23.27 1.75 -27.97
C ASN A 6 -22.45 2.78 -27.17
N PRO A 7 -22.54 2.82 -25.83
CA PRO A 7 -21.47 3.44 -25.07
C PRO A 7 -20.29 2.49 -25.17
N THR A 8 -19.33 2.79 -26.02
CA THR A 8 -17.98 2.28 -25.86
C THR A 8 -17.44 2.87 -24.56
N PHE A 9 -17.72 2.18 -23.45
CA PHE A 9 -16.91 2.31 -22.24
C PHE A 9 -15.52 1.79 -22.63
N HIS A 10 -14.64 2.71 -23.02
CA HIS A 10 -13.23 2.51 -22.80
C HIS A 10 -13.06 2.44 -21.30
N ASP A 11 -13.11 1.23 -20.73
CA ASP A 11 -12.90 0.98 -19.32
C ASP A 11 -11.40 1.07 -19.03
N PRO A 12 -10.89 2.17 -18.43
CA PRO A 12 -9.47 2.33 -18.15
C PRO A 12 -9.00 1.38 -17.04
N LEU A 13 -9.93 0.75 -16.29
CA LEU A 13 -9.61 -0.16 -15.19
C LEU A 13 -9.14 -1.54 -15.64
N ILE A 14 -9.53 -2.00 -16.83
CA ILE A 14 -9.16 -3.34 -17.33
C ILE A 14 -7.72 -3.37 -17.87
N THR A 15 -7.01 -2.23 -17.84
CA THR A 15 -5.60 -2.13 -18.24
C THR A 15 -4.62 -1.99 -17.06
N LEU A 16 -4.83 -2.72 -15.97
CA LEU A 16 -3.68 -3.31 -15.27
C LEU A 16 -3.23 -4.53 -16.08
N ILE A 17 -2.54 -4.19 -17.17
CA ILE A 17 -1.94 -5.02 -18.23
C ILE A 17 -1.53 -6.40 -17.70
N GLU A 18 -1.95 -7.45 -18.41
CA GLU A 18 -1.35 -8.79 -18.30
C GLU A 18 0.17 -8.63 -18.18
N PRO A 19 0.80 -9.07 -17.07
CA PRO A 19 2.15 -8.70 -16.76
C PRO A 19 3.07 -9.13 -17.91
N THR A 20 3.74 -8.15 -18.50
CA THR A 20 4.76 -8.45 -19.51
C THR A 20 5.96 -9.10 -18.81
N TRP A 21 6.83 -9.78 -19.58
CA TRP A 21 8.09 -10.29 -19.05
C TRP A 21 8.91 -9.21 -18.30
N PHE A 22 8.74 -7.94 -18.69
CA PHE A 22 9.36 -6.80 -18.03
C PHE A 22 8.86 -6.60 -16.59
N HIS A 23 7.56 -6.76 -16.33
CA HIS A 23 7.01 -6.72 -14.97
C HIS A 23 7.62 -7.82 -14.11
N HIS A 24 7.68 -9.04 -14.65
CA HIS A 24 8.29 -10.17 -13.96
C HIS A 24 9.79 -9.95 -13.68
N LEU A 25 10.53 -9.34 -14.61
CA LEU A 25 11.94 -9.00 -14.40
C LEU A 25 12.11 -8.02 -13.24
N TRP A 26 11.33 -6.93 -13.19
CA TRP A 26 11.41 -6.00 -12.06
C TRP A 26 11.04 -6.66 -10.73
N VAL A 27 9.98 -7.48 -10.72
CA VAL A 27 9.60 -8.22 -9.51
C VAL A 27 10.72 -9.15 -9.07
N ALA A 28 11.35 -9.88 -9.98
CA ALA A 28 12.47 -10.76 -9.68
C ALA A 28 13.68 -9.98 -9.14
N THR A 29 14.06 -8.86 -9.77
CA THR A 29 15.19 -8.03 -9.32
C THR A 29 14.92 -7.37 -7.97
N GLY A 30 13.73 -6.80 -7.79
CA GLY A 30 13.29 -6.21 -6.52
C GLY A 30 13.29 -7.26 -5.39
N THR A 31 12.69 -8.42 -5.64
CA THR A 31 12.68 -9.55 -4.69
C THR A 31 14.08 -9.99 -4.33
N THR A 32 14.97 -10.16 -5.31
CA THR A 32 16.37 -10.56 -5.08
C THR A 32 17.09 -9.54 -4.20
N THR A 33 16.83 -8.25 -4.40
CA THR A 33 17.41 -7.17 -3.60
C THR A 33 16.91 -7.20 -2.14
N VAL A 34 15.62 -7.45 -1.93
CA VAL A 34 15.06 -7.64 -0.58
C VAL A 34 15.68 -8.86 0.10
N LEU A 35 15.74 -9.99 -0.61
CA LEU A 35 16.32 -11.24 -0.10
C LEU A 35 17.79 -11.06 0.28
N PHE A 36 18.58 -10.34 -0.52
CA PHE A 36 19.96 -10.01 -0.17
C PHE A 36 20.04 -9.28 1.18
N SER A 37 19.16 -8.30 1.40
CA SER A 37 19.10 -7.55 2.66
C SER A 37 18.77 -8.49 3.84
N LEU A 38 17.73 -9.32 3.69
CA LEU A 38 17.31 -10.26 4.74
C LEU A 38 18.36 -11.34 5.02
N THR A 39 19.01 -11.87 3.99
CA THR A 39 20.08 -12.87 4.15
C THR A 39 21.26 -12.29 4.90
N ASN A 40 21.69 -11.07 4.57
CA ASN A 40 22.79 -10.42 5.30
C ASN A 40 22.40 -10.05 6.73
N ALA A 41 21.15 -9.64 6.96
CA ALA A 41 20.64 -9.42 8.32
C ALA A 41 20.75 -10.68 9.18
N VAL A 42 20.40 -11.84 8.63
CA VAL A 42 20.52 -13.12 9.34
C VAL A 42 21.98 -13.53 9.49
N PHE A 43 22.77 -13.48 8.41
CA PHE A 43 24.15 -13.94 8.41
C PHE A 43 25.04 -13.16 9.39
N TYR A 44 24.98 -11.82 9.35
CA TYR A 44 25.75 -10.98 10.27
C TYR A 44 25.06 -10.76 11.61
N GLY A 45 23.74 -10.97 11.70
CA GLY A 45 22.96 -10.73 12.92
C GLY A 45 22.93 -11.90 13.89
N ALA A 46 23.18 -13.12 13.42
CA ALA A 46 23.16 -14.34 14.22
C ALA A 46 24.48 -14.64 14.95
N THR A 47 25.38 -13.67 15.08
CA THR A 47 26.70 -13.83 15.72
C THR A 47 26.62 -14.00 17.23
N ASP A 48 25.70 -13.26 17.87
CA ASP A 48 25.47 -13.27 19.31
C ASP A 48 24.04 -12.82 19.61
N SER A 49 23.53 -13.16 20.80
CA SER A 49 22.14 -12.87 21.18
C SER A 49 21.81 -11.37 21.19
N TYR A 50 22.75 -10.50 21.56
CA TYR A 50 22.50 -9.07 21.62
C TYR A 50 22.39 -8.46 20.21
N THR A 51 23.28 -8.84 19.29
CA THR A 51 23.20 -8.43 17.88
C THR A 51 21.96 -8.99 17.19
N CYS A 52 21.60 -10.24 17.49
CA CYS A 52 20.37 -10.86 16.99
C CYS A 52 19.13 -10.08 17.43
N LEU A 53 19.02 -9.76 18.72
CA LEU A 53 17.89 -8.98 19.26
C LEU A 53 17.80 -7.59 18.64
N LYS A 54 18.92 -6.87 18.50
CA LYS A 54 18.94 -5.55 17.83
C LYS A 54 18.46 -5.65 16.37
N THR A 55 18.85 -6.71 15.68
CA THR A 55 18.49 -6.93 14.28
C THR A 55 17.00 -7.22 14.12
N ILE A 56 16.45 -8.10 14.97
CA ILE A 56 15.01 -8.39 15.03
C ILE A 56 14.22 -7.11 15.36
N PHE A 57 14.66 -6.37 16.38
CA PHE A 57 14.02 -5.12 16.77
C PHE A 57 14.03 -4.10 15.62
N ALA A 58 15.16 -3.94 14.92
CA ALA A 58 15.23 -3.06 13.76
C ALA A 58 14.30 -3.50 12.63
N GLY A 59 14.16 -4.80 12.37
CA GLY A 59 13.18 -5.34 11.44
C GLY A 59 11.73 -4.99 11.85
N PHE A 60 11.41 -5.14 13.14
CA PHE A 60 10.10 -4.74 13.67
C PHE A 60 9.85 -3.23 13.49
N ILE A 61 10.84 -2.37 13.73
CA ILE A 61 10.72 -0.94 13.43
C ILE A 61 10.51 -0.70 11.93
N GLY A 62 11.19 -1.43 11.05
CA GLY A 62 10.96 -1.39 9.60
C GLY A 62 9.52 -1.73 9.21
N TYR A 63 8.95 -2.75 9.84
CA TYR A 63 7.54 -3.14 9.68
C TYR A 63 6.56 -2.04 10.15
N LEU A 64 6.83 -1.38 11.27
CA LEU A 64 6.00 -0.26 11.73
C LEU A 64 6.10 0.93 10.77
N PHE A 65 7.28 1.23 10.24
CA PHE A 65 7.50 2.36 9.34
C PHE A 65 6.85 2.17 7.97
N VAL A 66 6.88 0.96 7.42
CA VAL A 66 6.22 0.69 6.14
C VAL A 66 4.70 0.71 6.26
N ASP A 67 4.13 0.28 7.39
CA ASP A 67 2.70 0.44 7.65
C ASP A 67 2.30 1.92 7.72
N LEU A 68 3.05 2.73 8.47
CA LEU A 68 2.83 4.18 8.55
C LEU A 68 2.95 4.83 7.16
N GLY A 69 4.02 4.52 6.43
CA GLY A 69 4.26 5.04 5.08
C GLY A 69 3.16 4.65 4.10
N SER A 70 2.61 3.44 4.22
CA SER A 70 1.48 3.00 3.40
C SER A 70 0.23 3.83 3.66
N GLY A 71 0.00 4.25 4.90
CA GLY A 71 -1.12 5.12 5.26
C GLY A 71 -0.97 6.52 4.69
N VAL A 72 0.22 7.10 4.75
CA VAL A 72 0.50 8.40 4.11
C VAL A 72 0.27 8.31 2.61
N TYR A 73 0.77 7.24 1.97
CA TYR A 73 0.62 7.04 0.53
C TYR A 73 -0.85 6.91 0.11
N HIS A 74 -1.61 6.09 0.83
CA HIS A 74 -3.03 5.88 0.59
C HIS A 74 -3.82 7.18 0.77
N TRP A 75 -3.61 7.89 1.89
CA TRP A 75 -4.24 9.19 2.15
C TRP A 75 -3.97 10.21 1.03
N VAL A 76 -2.73 10.27 0.51
CA VAL A 76 -2.40 11.22 -0.56
C VAL A 76 -3.19 10.92 -1.83
N PHE A 77 -3.28 9.67 -2.25
CA PHE A 77 -3.93 9.31 -3.51
C PHE A 77 -5.44 9.34 -3.47
N ASP A 78 -6.03 9.05 -2.33
CA ASP A 78 -7.47 9.22 -2.14
C ASP A 78 -7.85 10.68 -2.27
N ASN A 79 -7.00 11.59 -1.78
CA ASN A 79 -7.36 12.99 -1.60
C ASN A 79 -6.86 13.96 -2.67
N TYR A 80 -5.73 13.70 -3.32
CA TYR A 80 -5.05 14.68 -4.17
C TYR A 80 -4.69 14.16 -5.56
N GLY A 81 -4.65 15.08 -6.52
CA GLY A 81 -4.45 14.75 -7.94
C GLY A 81 -5.70 14.12 -8.57
N ASP A 82 -5.54 13.55 -9.76
CA ASP A 82 -6.55 12.85 -10.55
C ASP A 82 -5.86 12.01 -11.65
N SER A 83 -6.65 11.40 -12.55
CA SER A 83 -6.14 10.57 -13.65
C SER A 83 -5.23 11.31 -14.64
N SER A 84 -5.26 12.65 -14.67
CA SER A 84 -4.37 13.48 -15.50
C SER A 84 -3.02 13.77 -14.84
N THR A 85 -2.82 13.38 -13.57
CA THR A 85 -1.56 13.62 -12.85
C THR A 85 -0.40 12.92 -13.56
N PRO A 86 0.67 13.65 -13.93
CA PRO A 86 1.80 13.06 -14.63
C PRO A 86 2.39 11.89 -13.83
N ILE A 87 2.66 10.77 -14.51
CA ILE A 87 3.27 9.55 -13.96
C ILE A 87 2.36 8.77 -12.99
N LEU A 88 1.60 9.44 -12.13
CA LEU A 88 0.83 8.83 -11.04
C LEU A 88 -0.68 8.74 -11.31
N GLY A 89 -1.20 9.35 -12.38
CA GLY A 89 -2.63 9.46 -12.63
C GLY A 89 -3.37 8.13 -12.66
N SER A 90 -2.82 7.12 -13.35
CA SER A 90 -3.42 5.77 -13.39
C SER A 90 -3.44 5.09 -12.02
N LEU A 91 -2.47 5.39 -11.16
CA LEU A 91 -2.42 4.85 -9.81
C LEU A 91 -3.42 5.54 -8.90
N ILE A 92 -3.51 6.87 -8.97
CA ILE A 92 -4.53 7.66 -8.26
C ILE A 92 -5.94 7.19 -8.66
N GLU A 93 -6.17 6.99 -9.96
CA GLU A 93 -7.44 6.46 -10.46
C GLU A 93 -7.74 5.06 -9.91
N ALA A 94 -6.76 4.15 -9.90
CA ALA A 94 -6.94 2.81 -9.31
C ALA A 94 -7.28 2.86 -7.81
N PHE A 95 -6.62 3.74 -7.05
CA PHE A 95 -6.95 3.98 -5.64
C PHE A 95 -8.33 4.59 -5.44
N ARG A 96 -8.89 5.32 -6.39
CA ARG A 96 -10.23 5.92 -6.20
C ARG A 96 -11.34 5.01 -6.66
N VAL A 97 -11.17 4.38 -7.82
CA VAL A 97 -12.24 3.53 -8.38
C VAL A 97 -12.48 2.31 -7.51
N HIS A 98 -11.49 1.84 -6.74
CA HIS A 98 -11.73 0.74 -5.81
C HIS A 98 -12.67 1.12 -4.64
N HIS A 99 -12.92 2.40 -4.36
CA HIS A 99 -13.95 2.81 -3.39
C HIS A 99 -15.36 2.55 -3.93
N ASP A 100 -15.56 2.73 -5.24
CA ASP A 100 -16.82 2.44 -5.92
C ASP A 100 -16.95 0.94 -6.24
N GLN A 101 -15.84 0.29 -6.59
CA GLN A 101 -15.77 -1.11 -6.98
C GLN A 101 -14.66 -1.86 -6.23
N PRO A 102 -14.88 -2.24 -4.96
CA PRO A 102 -13.85 -2.85 -4.10
C PRO A 102 -13.20 -4.11 -4.67
N TRP A 103 -13.95 -4.89 -5.46
CA TRP A 103 -13.41 -6.10 -6.10
C TRP A 103 -12.43 -5.82 -7.25
N ALA A 104 -12.37 -4.59 -7.78
CA ALA A 104 -11.52 -4.26 -8.91
C ALA A 104 -10.02 -4.40 -8.56
N ILE A 105 -9.65 -4.06 -7.32
CA ILE A 105 -8.27 -4.18 -6.82
C ILE A 105 -7.79 -5.64 -6.69
N THR A 106 -8.70 -6.63 -6.73
CA THR A 106 -8.33 -8.06 -6.68
C THR A 106 -8.08 -8.67 -8.06
N LYS A 107 -8.38 -7.94 -9.15
CA LYS A 107 -8.25 -8.42 -10.54
C LYS A 107 -6.82 -8.42 -11.08
N PRO A 108 -5.98 -7.41 -10.79
CA PRO A 108 -4.62 -7.38 -11.32
C PRO A 108 -3.82 -8.62 -10.91
N PRO A 109 -3.05 -9.22 -11.81
CA PRO A 109 -2.15 -10.31 -11.48
C PRO A 109 -1.09 -9.90 -10.45
N PHE A 110 -0.55 -10.89 -9.74
CA PHE A 110 0.45 -10.69 -8.68
C PHE A 110 1.63 -9.81 -9.12
N ALA A 111 2.21 -10.10 -10.30
CA ALA A 111 3.35 -9.33 -10.80
C ALA A 111 2.99 -7.86 -11.12
N SER A 112 1.76 -7.59 -11.54
CA SER A 112 1.27 -6.24 -11.80
C SER A 112 1.14 -5.44 -10.50
N ASN A 113 0.65 -6.07 -9.42
CA ASN A 113 0.57 -5.43 -8.09
C ASN A 113 1.95 -5.12 -7.48
N LEU A 114 2.94 -5.99 -7.71
CA LEU A 114 4.28 -5.81 -7.14
C LEU A 114 5.16 -4.86 -7.98
N TYR A 115 4.88 -4.70 -9.27
CA TYR A 115 5.78 -4.07 -10.23
C TYR A 115 6.29 -2.68 -9.81
N LEU A 116 5.39 -1.78 -9.40
CA LEU A 116 5.79 -0.41 -9.07
C LEU A 116 6.71 -0.36 -7.84
N ALA A 117 6.35 -1.10 -6.79
CA ALA A 117 7.16 -1.21 -5.59
C ALA A 117 8.51 -1.90 -5.90
N ALA A 118 8.49 -2.95 -6.72
CA ALA A 118 9.70 -3.67 -7.14
C ALA A 118 10.66 -2.76 -7.91
N ARG A 119 10.15 -1.91 -8.80
CA ARG A 119 10.96 -0.92 -9.54
C ARG A 119 11.56 0.11 -8.60
N ALA A 120 10.79 0.66 -7.66
CA ALA A 120 11.31 1.59 -6.65
C ALA A 120 12.40 0.94 -5.79
N ILE A 121 12.15 -0.27 -5.29
CA ILE A 121 13.11 -1.05 -4.48
C ILE A 121 14.39 -1.31 -5.26
N THR A 122 14.30 -1.69 -6.53
CA THR A 122 15.47 -1.95 -7.39
C THR A 122 16.36 -0.73 -7.57
N HIS A 123 15.81 0.49 -7.49
CA HIS A 123 16.64 1.70 -7.56
C HIS A 123 17.17 2.16 -6.21
N VAL A 124 16.39 2.00 -5.14
CA VAL A 124 16.70 2.58 -3.82
C VAL A 124 17.51 1.66 -2.92
N VAL A 125 17.22 0.36 -2.92
CA VAL A 125 17.79 -0.58 -1.94
C VAL A 125 19.20 -1.07 -2.31
N PRO A 126 19.59 -1.29 -3.59
CA PRO A 126 20.93 -1.78 -3.89
C PRO A 126 22.08 -0.87 -3.40
N PRO A 127 22.01 0.48 -3.51
CA PRO A 127 23.04 1.33 -2.90
C PRO A 127 23.19 1.11 -1.39
N VAL A 128 22.07 0.94 -0.68
CA VAL A 128 22.07 0.66 0.77
C VAL A 128 22.72 -0.69 1.05
N ASN A 129 22.37 -1.71 0.27
CA ASN A 129 22.95 -3.04 0.37
C ASN A 129 24.47 -3.01 0.10
N LEU A 130 24.93 -2.29 -0.92
CA LEU A 130 26.35 -2.18 -1.22
C LEU A 130 27.12 -1.50 -0.07
N MET A 131 26.57 -0.39 0.46
CA MET A 131 27.24 0.40 1.50
C MET A 131 27.21 -0.23 2.89
N TRP A 132 26.15 -0.97 3.24
CA TRP A 132 25.90 -1.44 4.61
C TRP A 132 25.58 -2.93 4.73
N HIS A 133 25.95 -3.78 3.74
CA HIS A 133 25.68 -5.22 3.77
C HIS A 133 26.13 -5.90 5.08
N ASP A 134 27.24 -5.46 5.67
CA ASP A 134 27.81 -6.01 6.91
C ASP A 134 27.16 -5.45 8.20
N ARG A 135 26.15 -4.59 8.08
CA ARG A 135 25.43 -3.97 9.21
C ARG A 135 24.08 -4.64 9.41
N PRO A 136 23.98 -5.69 10.26
CA PRO A 136 22.77 -6.50 10.35
C PRO A 136 21.55 -5.71 10.85
N VAL A 137 21.75 -4.71 11.71
CA VAL A 137 20.67 -3.80 12.16
C VAL A 137 20.07 -3.03 10.99
N VAL A 138 20.90 -2.48 10.11
CA VAL A 138 20.44 -1.76 8.91
C VAL A 138 19.76 -2.72 7.95
N MET A 139 20.37 -3.88 7.71
CA MET A 139 19.84 -4.91 6.82
C MET A 139 18.51 -5.49 7.32
N GLY A 140 18.33 -5.63 8.64
CA GLY A 140 17.08 -6.06 9.26
C GLY A 140 15.95 -5.05 9.04
N PHE A 141 16.21 -3.76 9.31
CA PHE A 141 15.26 -2.69 9.03
C PHE A 141 14.90 -2.63 7.54
N VAL A 142 15.93 -2.54 6.68
CA VAL A 142 15.75 -2.37 5.23
C VAL A 142 15.06 -3.59 4.62
N GLY A 143 15.47 -4.80 5.00
CA GLY A 143 14.89 -6.04 4.47
C GLY A 143 13.42 -6.21 4.82
N VAL A 144 13.03 -5.93 6.07
CA VAL A 144 11.62 -6.03 6.48
C VAL A 144 10.79 -4.89 5.89
N PHE A 145 11.27 -3.65 5.97
CA PHE A 145 10.59 -2.48 5.37
C PHE A 145 10.36 -2.69 3.88
N SER A 146 11.41 -3.01 3.12
CA SER A 146 11.31 -3.18 1.66
C SER A 146 10.53 -4.44 1.28
N GLY A 147 10.60 -5.51 2.08
CA GLY A 147 9.80 -6.72 1.87
C GLY A 147 8.30 -6.46 1.99
N PHE A 148 7.83 -5.78 3.04
CA PHE A 148 6.42 -5.43 3.14
C PHE A 148 5.99 -4.36 2.14
N LEU A 149 6.88 -3.41 1.79
CA LEU A 149 6.61 -2.41 0.77
C LEU A 149 6.38 -3.06 -0.59
N LEU A 150 7.20 -4.05 -0.95
CA LEU A 150 7.05 -4.84 -2.18
C LEU A 150 5.64 -5.42 -2.30
N PHE A 151 5.08 -5.92 -1.19
CA PHE A 151 3.78 -6.58 -1.15
C PHE A 151 2.61 -5.65 -0.80
N ALA A 152 2.82 -4.36 -0.53
CA ALA A 152 1.79 -3.48 0.06
C ALA A 152 0.47 -3.47 -0.73
N LEU A 153 0.53 -3.28 -2.07
CA LEU A 153 -0.66 -3.31 -2.92
C LEU A 153 -1.29 -4.71 -3.00
N GLN A 154 -0.47 -5.77 -2.97
CA GLN A 154 -0.99 -7.13 -2.95
C GLN A 154 -1.68 -7.47 -1.64
N ILE A 155 -1.19 -6.95 -0.51
CA ILE A 155 -1.84 -7.08 0.80
C ILE A 155 -3.17 -6.33 0.80
N HIS A 156 -3.22 -5.12 0.24
CA HIS A 156 -4.46 -4.37 0.05
C HIS A 156 -5.47 -5.14 -0.81
N ALA A 157 -5.03 -5.73 -1.92
CA ALA A 157 -5.85 -6.61 -2.75
C ALA A 157 -6.38 -7.81 -1.96
N TRP A 158 -5.55 -8.47 -1.14
CA TRP A 158 -6.00 -9.57 -0.27
C TRP A 158 -6.98 -9.12 0.82
N ALA A 159 -6.95 -7.85 1.25
CA ALA A 159 -7.94 -7.31 2.17
C ALA A 159 -9.32 -7.10 1.50
N HIS A 160 -9.41 -7.16 0.18
CA HIS A 160 -10.68 -7.11 -0.57
C HIS A 160 -11.17 -8.48 -1.03
N GLU A 161 -10.37 -9.52 -0.88
CA GLU A 161 -10.73 -10.87 -1.31
C GLU A 161 -11.33 -11.70 -0.17
N SER A 162 -12.26 -12.58 -0.54
CA SER A 162 -12.86 -13.53 0.38
C SER A 162 -11.83 -14.54 0.90
N LYS A 163 -11.86 -14.83 2.21
CA LYS A 163 -10.92 -15.76 2.87
C LYS A 163 -10.79 -17.12 2.14
N GLY A 164 -11.89 -17.64 1.58
CA GLY A 164 -11.90 -18.93 0.88
C GLY A 164 -11.11 -18.96 -0.44
N LYS A 165 -10.77 -17.80 -1.01
CA LYS A 165 -9.93 -17.69 -2.22
C LYS A 165 -8.48 -17.33 -1.91
N LEU A 166 -8.16 -17.01 -0.67
CA LEU A 166 -6.81 -16.66 -0.26
C LEU A 166 -5.98 -17.91 0.06
N PRO A 167 -4.67 -17.89 -0.21
CA PRO A 167 -3.77 -18.92 0.30
C PRO A 167 -3.86 -19.03 1.82
N ALA A 168 -3.79 -20.25 2.37
CA ALA A 168 -3.93 -20.49 3.81
C ALA A 168 -2.95 -19.66 4.66
N MET A 169 -1.72 -19.46 4.16
CA MET A 169 -0.73 -18.61 4.80
C MET A 169 -1.17 -17.14 4.90
N VAL A 170 -1.81 -16.59 3.86
CA VAL A 170 -2.32 -15.21 3.87
C VAL A 170 -3.43 -15.08 4.91
N VAL A 171 -4.36 -16.04 4.96
CA VAL A 171 -5.43 -16.06 5.97
C VAL A 171 -4.83 -16.11 7.38
N ALA A 172 -3.85 -16.97 7.62
CA ALA A 172 -3.18 -17.06 8.92
C ALA A 172 -2.49 -15.75 9.31
N LEU A 173 -1.85 -15.05 8.36
CA LEU A 173 -1.23 -13.75 8.62
C LEU A 173 -2.26 -12.65 8.89
N GLN A 174 -3.41 -12.68 8.21
CA GLN A 174 -4.52 -11.74 8.47
C GLN A 174 -5.12 -11.97 9.86
N ASP A 175 -5.34 -13.23 10.24
CA ASP A 175 -5.90 -13.60 11.55
C ASP A 175 -4.92 -13.32 12.69
N ALA A 176 -3.61 -13.47 12.46
CA ALA A 176 -2.55 -13.09 13.40
C ALA A 176 -2.32 -11.57 13.48
N GLY A 177 -2.98 -10.77 12.63
CA GLY A 177 -2.84 -9.32 12.62
C GLY A 177 -1.61 -8.78 11.89
N VAL A 178 -0.78 -9.65 11.31
CA VAL A 178 0.50 -9.31 10.64
C VAL A 178 0.29 -8.62 9.29
N VAL A 179 -0.78 -8.97 8.57
CA VAL A 179 -1.18 -8.28 7.34
C VAL A 179 -2.63 -7.83 7.43
N LEU A 180 -2.99 -6.81 6.65
CA LEU A 180 -4.30 -6.18 6.72
C LEU A 180 -5.41 -7.19 6.41
N ALA A 181 -6.35 -7.28 7.34
CA ALA A 181 -7.52 -8.13 7.20
C ALA A 181 -8.69 -7.34 6.60
N GLN A 182 -9.56 -8.02 5.86
CA GLN A 182 -10.77 -7.42 5.26
C GLN A 182 -11.63 -6.68 6.30
N SER A 183 -11.84 -7.27 7.47
CA SER A 183 -12.65 -6.67 8.54
C SER A 183 -12.09 -5.34 9.04
N ARG A 184 -10.75 -5.18 9.05
CA ARG A 184 -10.08 -3.94 9.45
C ARG A 184 -10.14 -2.91 8.33
N HIS A 185 -9.88 -3.30 7.10
CA HIS A 185 -9.94 -2.39 5.96
C HIS A 185 -11.37 -1.90 5.65
N ALA A 186 -12.39 -2.69 6.00
CA ALA A 186 -13.79 -2.27 5.89
C ALA A 186 -14.11 -1.00 6.69
N ALA A 187 -13.31 -0.63 7.72
CA ALA A 187 -13.48 0.64 8.41
C ALA A 187 -13.20 1.85 7.50
N HIS A 188 -12.17 1.74 6.64
CA HIS A 188 -11.85 2.77 5.66
C HIS A 188 -12.98 2.90 4.62
N HIS A 189 -13.48 1.77 4.08
CA HIS A 189 -14.57 1.77 3.08
C HIS A 189 -15.93 2.26 3.61
N ARG A 190 -16.07 2.52 4.92
CA ARG A 190 -17.29 3.11 5.48
C ARG A 190 -17.30 4.63 5.45
N SER A 191 -16.15 5.29 5.47
CA SER A 191 -16.07 6.75 5.57
C SER A 191 -15.00 7.41 4.71
N PHE A 192 -14.08 6.65 4.11
CA PHE A 192 -13.01 7.06 3.19
C PHE A 192 -12.01 8.11 3.73
N ASP A 193 -12.22 8.59 4.96
CA ASP A 193 -11.46 9.65 5.63
C ASP A 193 -10.50 9.12 6.71
N ARG A 194 -10.40 7.81 6.88
CA ARG A 194 -9.70 7.17 7.99
C ARG A 194 -9.16 5.79 7.67
N SER A 195 -8.37 5.23 8.59
CA SER A 195 -7.86 3.85 8.49
C SER A 195 -7.06 3.57 7.21
N TYR A 196 -6.21 4.53 6.82
CA TYR A 196 -5.47 4.51 5.56
C TYR A 196 -4.33 3.48 5.49
N CYS A 197 -3.74 3.02 6.60
CA CYS A 197 -2.63 2.07 6.54
C CYS A 197 -3.08 0.70 6.01
N ILE A 198 -2.41 0.23 4.95
CA ILE A 198 -2.82 -0.96 4.18
C ILE A 198 -1.91 -2.19 4.35
N VAL A 199 -0.79 -2.07 5.08
CA VAL A 199 0.10 -3.23 5.31
C VAL A 199 -0.44 -4.11 6.41
N SER A 200 -0.62 -3.57 7.61
CA SER A 200 -1.17 -4.26 8.78
C SER A 200 -2.30 -3.47 9.42
N GLY A 201 -2.29 -2.14 9.26
CA GLY A 201 -3.21 -1.23 9.92
C GLY A 201 -2.89 -0.98 11.39
N VAL A 202 -1.68 -1.29 11.87
CA VAL A 202 -1.30 -1.11 13.28
C VAL A 202 -1.33 0.37 13.69
N TRP A 203 -1.04 1.28 12.75
CA TRP A 203 -1.09 2.72 13.01
C TRP A 203 -2.49 3.33 12.94
N ASN A 204 -3.44 2.67 12.30
CA ASN A 204 -4.75 3.27 11.98
C ASN A 204 -5.45 3.85 13.21
N ARG A 205 -5.49 3.10 14.31
CA ARG A 205 -6.13 3.58 15.55
C ARG A 205 -5.49 4.87 16.06
N VAL A 206 -4.15 4.90 16.15
CA VAL A 206 -3.40 6.05 16.69
C VAL A 206 -3.55 7.27 15.77
N LEU A 207 -3.44 7.08 14.46
CA LEU A 207 -3.56 8.16 13.48
C LEU A 207 -4.98 8.73 13.43
N ASP A 208 -6.00 7.87 13.50
CA ASP A 208 -7.41 8.25 13.50
C ASP A 208 -7.79 9.00 14.79
N GLU A 209 -7.46 8.45 15.97
CA GLU A 209 -7.77 9.07 17.27
C GLU A 209 -7.05 10.42 17.45
N SER A 210 -5.84 10.54 16.89
CA SER A 210 -5.06 11.78 16.92
C SER A 210 -5.39 12.74 15.77
N LYS A 211 -6.31 12.37 14.87
CA LYS A 211 -6.73 13.17 13.71
C LYS A 211 -5.57 13.67 12.84
N VAL A 212 -4.54 12.84 12.67
CA VAL A 212 -3.30 13.23 11.97
C VAL A 212 -3.59 13.67 10.54
N PHE A 213 -4.34 12.86 9.78
CA PHE A 213 -4.65 13.16 8.38
C PHE A 213 -5.58 14.36 8.23
N GLU A 214 -6.61 14.49 9.07
CA GLU A 214 -7.48 15.69 9.11
C GLU A 214 -6.66 16.97 9.38
N GLY A 215 -5.66 16.88 10.27
CA GLY A 215 -4.72 17.98 10.52
C GLY A 215 -3.85 18.32 9.30
N LEU A 216 -3.29 17.30 8.64
CA LEU A 216 -2.49 17.47 7.43
C LEU A 216 -3.30 18.04 6.26
N GLU A 217 -4.55 17.63 6.11
CA GLU A 217 -5.49 18.19 5.13
C GLU A 217 -5.69 19.69 5.31
N LYS A 218 -5.89 20.14 6.56
CA LYS A 218 -5.99 21.58 6.88
C LYS A 218 -4.70 22.30 6.51
N VAL A 219 -3.54 21.74 6.84
CA VAL A 219 -2.23 22.32 6.47
C VAL A 219 -2.09 22.44 4.95
N VAL A 220 -2.39 21.38 4.20
CA VAL A 220 -2.32 21.39 2.73
C VAL A 220 -3.26 22.45 2.15
N PHE A 221 -4.50 22.54 2.67
CA PHE A 221 -5.45 23.55 2.24
C PHE A 221 -4.97 24.99 2.54
N PHE A 222 -4.47 25.25 3.74
CA PHE A 222 -4.02 26.60 4.12
C PHE A 222 -2.74 27.04 3.40
N VAL A 223 -1.83 26.11 3.11
CA VAL A 223 -0.55 26.41 2.46
C VAL A 223 -0.69 26.47 0.93
N PHE A 224 -1.44 25.53 0.34
CA PHE A 224 -1.50 25.35 -1.12
C PHE A 224 -2.86 25.67 -1.73
N GLY A 225 -3.91 25.89 -0.93
CA GLY A 225 -5.28 26.12 -1.42
C GLY A 225 -5.98 24.88 -1.99
N VAL A 226 -5.37 23.70 -1.87
CA VAL A 226 -5.90 22.45 -2.43
C VAL A 226 -6.80 21.76 -1.41
N ARG A 227 -8.06 21.49 -1.79
CA ARG A 227 -9.01 20.77 -0.94
C ARG A 227 -8.84 19.25 -1.10
N PRO A 228 -8.83 18.48 0.00
CA PRO A 228 -8.86 17.03 -0.09
C PRO A 228 -10.24 16.55 -0.55
N ARG A 229 -10.28 15.37 -1.19
CA ARG A 229 -11.52 14.75 -1.66
C ARG A 229 -12.42 14.29 -0.50
N SER A 230 -11.83 13.81 0.60
CA SER A 230 -12.53 13.35 1.81
C SER A 230 -13.57 14.34 2.33
N TRP A 231 -13.33 15.65 2.20
CA TRP A 231 -14.27 16.69 2.62
C TRP A 231 -15.54 16.78 1.79
N SER A 232 -15.50 16.32 0.53
CA SER A 232 -16.69 16.29 -0.33
C SER A 232 -17.53 15.04 -0.08
N GLU A 233 -16.87 13.90 0.18
CA GLU A 233 -17.53 12.62 0.45
C GLU A 233 -18.16 12.57 1.85
N ALA A 234 -17.61 13.29 2.84
CA ALA A 234 -18.25 13.44 4.15
C ALA A 234 -19.60 14.19 4.08
N ASN A 235 -19.80 15.07 3.09
CA ASN A 235 -21.00 15.89 2.95
C ASN A 235 -22.15 15.22 2.19
N SER A 236 -21.92 14.08 1.51
CA SER A 236 -22.99 13.35 0.81
C SER A 236 -23.84 12.44 1.72
N GLY A 237 -23.41 12.23 2.97
CA GLY A 237 -24.19 11.55 4.01
C GLY A 237 -25.18 12.45 4.76
N GLY A 238 -25.26 13.75 4.40
CA GLY A 238 -26.00 14.78 5.14
C GLY A 238 -27.01 15.55 4.29
N THR A 239 -27.83 14.88 3.48
CA THR A 239 -29.02 15.52 2.88
C THR A 239 -30.20 14.53 2.81
N VAL A 240 -30.84 14.30 3.95
CA VAL A 240 -32.29 14.03 4.00
C VAL A 240 -32.84 14.74 5.24
N ALA A 241 -33.95 15.46 5.04
CA ALA A 241 -34.70 16.32 5.97
C ALA A 241 -34.17 17.77 6.09
N ASP A 242 -34.66 18.62 5.18
CA ASP A 242 -35.55 19.74 5.55
C ASP A 242 -36.08 20.42 4.28
N ALA A 243 -37.29 20.02 3.89
CA ALA A 243 -38.23 20.74 3.03
C ALA A 243 -39.66 20.35 3.43
#